data_AF-A0A1X1MIS4-F1
#
_entry.id   AF-A0A1X1MIS4-F1
#
_cell.length_a   1.000
_cell.length_b   1.000
_cell.length_c   1.000
_cell.angle_alpha   90.00
_cell.angle_beta   90.00
_cell.angle_gamma   90.00
#
_symmetry.space_group_name_H-M   'P 1'
#
loop_
_entity.id
_entity.type
_entity.pdbx_description
1 polymer ?
#
loop_
_entity_poly.entity_id
_entity_poly.type
_entity_poly.pdbx_seq_one_letter_code
_entity_poly.pdbx_strand_id
1 'polypeptide(L)'
;MAQQQQVQQVEQQLRQNWRQIRYRILDQFGQVSPADLDSATSVNDLVQRIADKTHHSERYVENRLLELAGVGAGVQGGGIAGERFASGLGGEQQQQGQPFGGGQQ
;
A
#
# COMPACT_ATOMS: atom_id res chain seq x y z
N MET A 1 -18.31 7.33 -22.01
CA MET A 1 -16.96 7.84 -22.36
C MET A 1 -16.11 8.23 -21.14
N ALA A 2 -16.67 8.56 -19.97
CA ALA A 2 -15.89 8.99 -18.80
C ALA A 2 -15.10 7.87 -18.07
N GLN A 3 -15.56 6.62 -18.10
CA GLN A 3 -14.91 5.51 -17.37
C GLN A 3 -13.55 5.10 -17.95
N GLN A 4 -13.40 5.11 -19.29
CA GLN A 4 -12.14 4.73 -19.93
C GLN A 4 -11.01 5.73 -19.64
N GLN A 5 -11.33 7.03 -19.55
CA GLN A 5 -10.33 8.05 -19.20
C GLN A 5 -9.85 7.90 -17.76
N GLN A 6 -10.73 7.51 -16.84
CA GLN A 6 -10.37 7.28 -15.46
C GLN A 6 -9.43 6.06 -15.33
N VAL A 7 -9.74 4.97 -16.03
CA VAL A 7 -8.89 3.76 -16.06
C VAL A 7 -7.48 4.06 -16.57
N GLN A 8 -7.35 4.89 -17.60
CA GLN A 8 -6.03 5.26 -18.14
C GLN A 8 -5.19 6.09 -17.17
N GLN A 9 -5.81 7.01 -16.44
CA GLN A 9 -5.09 7.79 -15.42
C GLN A 9 -4.67 6.90 -14.24
N VAL A 10 -5.55 5.99 -13.83
CA VAL A 10 -5.26 5.01 -12.78
C VAL A 10 -4.10 4.13 -13.22
N GLU A 11 -4.14 3.58 -14.44
CA GLU A 11 -3.07 2.73 -14.97
C GLU A 11 -1.72 3.45 -14.95
N GLN A 12 -1.68 4.73 -15.33
CA GLN A 12 -0.46 5.52 -15.27
C GLN A 12 0.06 5.70 -13.85
N GLN A 13 -0.81 6.05 -12.89
CA GLN A 13 -0.40 6.18 -11.48
C GLN A 13 0.05 4.85 -10.88
N LEU A 14 -0.64 3.78 -11.26
CA LEU A 14 -0.40 2.42 -10.81
C LEU A 14 0.94 1.91 -11.36
N ARG A 15 1.28 2.22 -12.62
CA ARG A 15 2.59 1.95 -13.22
C ARG A 15 3.71 2.78 -12.59
N GLN A 16 3.50 4.07 -12.38
CA GLN A 16 4.50 4.96 -11.76
C GLN A 16 4.87 4.50 -10.34
N ASN A 17 3.88 4.07 -9.56
CA ASN A 17 4.05 3.62 -8.18
C ASN A 17 4.01 2.09 -8.04
N TRP A 18 4.22 1.35 -9.14
CA TRP A 18 3.96 -0.09 -9.20
C TRP A 18 4.67 -0.88 -8.10
N ARG A 19 5.94 -0.56 -7.83
CA ARG A 19 6.70 -1.23 -6.77
C ARG A 19 6.01 -1.10 -5.40
N GLN A 20 5.56 0.09 -5.03
CA GLN A 20 4.92 0.32 -3.73
C GLN A 20 3.51 -0.27 -3.68
N ILE A 21 2.72 -0.07 -4.74
CA ILE A 21 1.36 -0.59 -4.84
C ILE A 21 1.38 -2.12 -4.82
N ARG A 22 2.30 -2.76 -5.55
CA ARG A 22 2.47 -4.22 -5.56
C ARG A 22 2.65 -4.80 -4.16
N TYR A 23 3.51 -4.21 -3.33
CA TYR A 23 3.68 -4.69 -1.95
C TYR A 23 2.39 -4.58 -1.14
N ARG A 24 1.64 -3.48 -1.30
CA ARG A 24 0.36 -3.31 -0.62
C ARG A 24 -0.71 -4.27 -1.12
N ILE A 25 -0.75 -4.56 -2.43
CA ILE A 25 -1.64 -5.57 -2.99
C ILE A 25 -1.30 -6.94 -2.40
N LEU A 26 -0.02 -7.33 -2.31
CA LEU A 26 0.38 -8.60 -1.71
C LEU A 26 0.02 -8.71 -0.23
N ASP A 27 0.13 -7.61 0.52
CA ASP A 27 -0.28 -7.53 1.93
C ASP A 27 -1.81 -7.64 2.10
N GLN A 28 -2.57 -6.94 1.26
CA GLN A 28 -4.04 -6.92 1.28
C GLN A 28 -4.65 -8.24 0.78
N PHE A 29 -4.02 -8.83 -0.24
CA PHE A 29 -4.48 -10.00 -0.97
C PHE A 29 -3.43 -11.11 -0.86
N GLY A 30 -3.20 -11.61 0.37
CA GLY A 30 -2.16 -12.61 0.67
C GLY A 30 -2.29 -13.96 -0.05
N GLN A 31 -3.39 -14.19 -0.77
CA GLN A 31 -3.58 -15.36 -1.63
C GLN A 31 -2.98 -15.18 -3.05
N VAL A 32 -2.63 -13.95 -3.43
CA VAL A 32 -2.09 -13.63 -4.75
C VAL A 32 -0.56 -13.68 -4.68
N SER A 33 0.07 -14.38 -5.63
CA SER A 33 1.53 -14.44 -5.65
C SER A 33 2.15 -13.25 -6.38
N PRO A 34 3.41 -12.90 -6.10
CA PRO A 34 4.11 -11.82 -6.80
C PRO A 34 4.19 -12.05 -8.32
N ALA A 35 4.18 -13.31 -8.77
CA ALA A 35 4.18 -13.70 -10.18
C ALA A 35 2.82 -13.48 -10.86
N ASP A 36 1.70 -13.66 -10.14
CA ASP A 36 0.36 -13.38 -10.67
C ASP A 36 0.19 -11.88 -10.95
N LEU A 37 0.73 -11.03 -10.06
CA LEU A 37 0.72 -9.57 -10.24
C LEU A 37 1.62 -9.13 -11.39
N ASP A 38 2.81 -9.71 -11.53
CA ASP A 38 3.77 -9.36 -12.58
C ASP A 38 3.30 -9.79 -13.98
N SER A 39 2.51 -10.87 -14.05
CA SER A 39 1.89 -11.34 -15.29
C SER A 39 0.77 -10.41 -15.79
N ALA A 40 0.28 -9.50 -14.94
CA ALA A 40 -0.80 -8.59 -15.31
C ALA A 40 -0.30 -7.42 -16.17
N THR A 41 -0.78 -7.34 -17.41
CA THR A 41 -0.34 -6.30 -18.37
C THR A 41 -1.15 -5.01 -18.31
N SER A 42 -2.38 -5.08 -17.76
CA SER A 42 -3.36 -3.99 -17.68
C SER A 42 -4.11 -4.03 -16.34
N VAL A 43 -4.73 -2.90 -15.95
CA VAL A 43 -5.52 -2.84 -14.69
C VAL A 43 -6.66 -3.85 -14.68
N ASN A 44 -7.34 -4.06 -15.82
CA ASN A 44 -8.44 -5.04 -15.92
C ASN A 44 -7.95 -6.48 -15.70
N ASP A 45 -6.77 -6.82 -16.23
CA ASP A 45 -6.15 -8.14 -16.05
C ASP A 45 -5.72 -8.36 -14.59
N LEU A 46 -5.20 -7.30 -13.95
CA LEU A 46 -4.86 -7.30 -12.53
C LEU A 46 -6.09 -7.54 -11.64
N VAL A 47 -7.20 -6.85 -11.92
CA VAL A 47 -8.48 -7.03 -11.22
C VAL A 47 -8.96 -8.47 -11.33
N GLN A 48 -9.01 -8.99 -12.55
CA GLN A 48 -9.46 -10.35 -12.85
C GLN A 48 -8.63 -11.41 -12.11
N ARG A 49 -7.30 -11.31 -12.16
CA ARG A 49 -6.41 -12.26 -11.48
C ARG A 49 -6.57 -12.22 -9.97
N ILE A 50 -6.61 -11.04 -9.38
CA ILE A 50 -6.78 -10.90 -7.93
C ILE A 50 -8.15 -11.46 -7.53
N ALA A 51 -9.22 -11.12 -8.25
CA ALA A 51 -10.56 -11.63 -7.99
C ALA A 51 -10.63 -13.16 -8.08
N ASP A 52 -10.04 -13.76 -9.11
CA ASP A 52 -9.95 -15.21 -9.30
C ASP A 52 -9.22 -15.90 -8.13
N LYS A 53 -8.04 -15.39 -7.73
CA LYS A 53 -7.21 -16.00 -6.69
C LYS A 53 -7.73 -15.81 -5.27
N THR A 54 -8.39 -14.69 -5.01
CA THR A 54 -8.88 -14.33 -3.66
C THR A 54 -10.36 -14.63 -3.47
N HIS A 55 -11.06 -15.02 -4.54
CA HIS A 55 -12.52 -15.18 -4.59
C HIS A 55 -13.29 -13.90 -4.22
N HIS A 56 -12.67 -12.73 -4.38
CA HIS A 56 -13.35 -11.44 -4.23
C HIS A 56 -14.05 -11.02 -5.53
N SER A 57 -15.05 -10.15 -5.40
CA SER A 57 -15.70 -9.55 -6.57
C SER A 57 -14.76 -8.55 -7.26
N GLU A 58 -14.76 -8.54 -8.59
CA GLU A 58 -13.96 -7.61 -9.41
C GLU A 58 -14.19 -6.15 -9.01
N ARG A 59 -15.43 -5.78 -8.72
CA ARG A 59 -15.82 -4.42 -8.28
C ARG A 59 -15.15 -4.03 -6.96
N TYR A 60 -14.98 -4.98 -6.04
CA TYR A 60 -14.28 -4.74 -4.78
C TYR A 60 -12.78 -4.51 -5.04
N VAL A 61 -12.18 -5.37 -5.85
CA VAL A 61 -10.76 -5.27 -6.21
C VAL A 61 -10.46 -3.98 -6.98
N GLU A 62 -11.32 -3.61 -7.95
CA GLU A 62 -11.23 -2.36 -8.71
C GLU A 62 -11.21 -1.15 -7.79
N ASN A 63 -12.20 -1.03 -6.90
CA ASN A 63 -12.25 0.06 -5.91
C ASN A 63 -10.97 0.09 -5.06
N ARG A 64 -10.46 -1.08 -4.66
CA ARG A 64 -9.25 -1.14 -3.85
C ARG A 64 -8.00 -0.68 -4.59
N LEU A 65 -7.89 -1.03 -5.87
CA LEU A 65 -6.79 -0.56 -6.72
C LEU A 65 -6.87 0.95 -6.97
N LEU A 66 -8.06 1.52 -7.11
CA LEU A 66 -8.27 2.97 -7.20
C LEU A 66 -7.80 3.70 -5.94
N GLU A 67 -8.16 3.17 -4.76
CA GLU A 67 -7.71 3.69 -3.47
C GLU A 67 -6.18 3.61 -3.33
N LEU A 68 -5.57 2.47 -3.72
CA LEU A 68 -4.12 2.27 -3.67
C LEU A 68 -3.35 3.15 -4.66
N ALA A 69 -3.92 3.43 -5.83
CA ALA A 69 -3.35 4.34 -6.82
C ALA A 69 -3.43 5.81 -6.38
N GLY A 70 -4.26 6.14 -5.38
CA GLY A 70 -4.46 7.50 -4.90
C GLY A 70 -5.54 8.28 -5.64
N VAL A 71 -6.23 7.65 -6.60
CA VAL A 71 -7.38 8.22 -7.32
C VAL A 71 -8.60 8.12 -6.39
N GLY A 72 -8.67 9.01 -5.41
CA GLY A 72 -9.69 9.01 -4.34
C GLY A 72 -9.12 9.06 -2.92
N ALA A 73 -7.78 9.02 -2.75
CA ALA A 73 -7.12 9.09 -1.46
C ALA A 73 -7.02 10.54 -0.94
N GLY A 74 -8.18 11.14 -0.67
CA GLY A 74 -8.26 12.32 0.20
C GLY A 74 -8.14 11.96 1.68
N VAL A 75 -8.32 10.70 2.08
CA VAL A 75 -8.28 10.25 3.47
C VAL A 75 -7.87 8.76 3.49
N GLN A 76 -6.91 8.36 4.34
CA GLN A 76 -6.56 6.96 4.66
C GLN A 76 -5.91 6.14 3.52
N GLY A 77 -4.62 6.35 3.31
CA GLY A 77 -3.81 5.41 2.51
C GLY A 77 -2.31 5.64 2.62
N GLY A 78 -1.86 6.85 2.96
CA GLY A 78 -0.44 7.16 3.18
C GLY A 78 0.16 6.74 4.53
N GLY A 79 -0.42 5.77 5.28
CA GLY A 79 -0.09 5.63 6.71
C GLY A 79 -0.06 4.22 7.32
N ILE A 80 0.16 3.13 6.56
CA ILE A 80 0.29 1.78 7.17
C ILE A 80 1.38 0.92 6.49
N ALA A 81 2.42 1.55 5.93
CA ALA A 81 3.63 0.85 5.47
C ALA A 81 4.87 1.77 5.55
N GLY A 82 4.99 2.51 6.66
CA GLY A 82 6.10 3.43 6.93
C GLY A 82 6.48 3.50 8.41
N GLU A 83 5.51 3.56 9.34
CA GLU A 83 5.82 3.63 10.78
C GLU A 83 6.20 2.27 11.43
N ARG A 84 5.85 1.13 10.80
CA ARG A 84 6.12 -0.22 11.37
C ARG A 84 7.28 -0.99 10.72
N PHE A 85 7.92 -0.45 9.69
CA PHE A 85 9.13 -1.06 9.10
C PHE A 85 10.36 -0.13 9.13
N ALA A 86 10.23 1.06 9.73
CA ALA A 86 11.33 1.96 10.09
C ALA A 86 11.47 2.15 11.62
N SER A 87 10.95 1.20 12.41
CA SER A 87 11.17 1.09 13.86
C SER A 87 11.72 -0.31 14.13
N GLY A 88 13.00 -0.54 13.79
CA GLY A 88 13.60 -1.88 13.92
C GLY A 88 15.11 -1.97 13.69
N LEU A 89 15.76 -0.95 13.12
CA LEU A 89 17.22 -0.83 13.16
C LEU A 89 17.62 0.63 13.42
N GLY A 90 17.89 0.91 14.70
CA GLY A 90 18.71 2.05 15.12
C GLY A 90 18.00 3.05 16.04
N GLY A 91 18.29 2.95 17.34
CA GLY A 91 18.42 4.16 18.17
C GLY A 91 17.30 4.46 19.17
N GLU A 92 16.99 3.55 20.08
CA GLU A 92 16.42 3.89 21.40
C GLU A 92 17.32 3.22 22.43
N GLN A 93 18.51 3.77 22.71
CA GLN A 93 18.71 4.71 23.82
C GLN A 93 17.68 4.52 24.94
N GLN A 94 17.78 3.32 25.50
CA GLN A 94 17.27 2.91 26.78
C GLN A 94 17.68 3.94 27.84
N GLN A 95 16.67 4.70 28.26
CA GLN A 95 16.36 5.02 29.65
C GLN A 95 17.35 5.87 30.46
N GLN A 96 16.77 6.96 30.97
CA GLN A 96 17.14 7.67 32.19
C GLN A 96 18.39 8.56 32.14
N GLY A 97 18.23 9.68 31.43
CA GLY A 97 18.72 10.95 31.96
C GLY A 97 17.94 11.31 33.22
N GLN A 98 18.42 10.90 34.40
CA GLN A 98 18.20 11.66 35.62
C GLN A 98 19.00 12.95 35.50
N PRO A 99 18.39 14.15 35.59
CA PRO A 99 19.15 15.36 35.81
C PRO A 99 19.62 15.34 37.27
N PHE A 100 20.85 14.90 37.53
CA PHE A 100 21.52 15.21 38.78
C PHE A 100 21.92 16.70 38.76
N GLY A 101 20.92 17.57 38.96
CA GLY A 101 21.08 18.96 39.36
C GLY A 101 20.85 19.05 40.87
N GLY A 102 21.85 19.54 41.60
CA GLY A 102 21.92 19.46 43.06
C GLY A 102 20.99 20.39 43.83
N GLY A 103 21.03 20.17 45.15
CA GLY A 103 20.64 21.15 46.17
C GLY A 103 19.73 20.61 47.26
N GLN A 104 20.29 20.31 48.44
CA GLN A 104 19.99 21.00 49.72
C GLN A 104 20.11 20.10 50.96
N GLN A 105 20.89 20.64 51.93
CA GLN A 105 20.89 20.45 53.39
C GLN A 105 21.53 19.19 53.97
#